data_AF-A0A6G0WGL6-F1
#
_entry.id   AF-A0A6G0WGL6-F1
#
_cell.length_a   1.000
_cell.length_b   1.000
_cell.length_c   1.000
_cell.angle_alpha   90.00
_cell.angle_beta   90.00
_cell.angle_gamma   90.00
#
_symmetry.space_group_name_H-M   'P 1'
#
loop_
_entity.id
_entity.type
_entity.pdbx_description
1 polymer ?
#
loop_
_entity_poly.entity_id
_entity_poly.type
_entity_poly.pdbx_seq_one_letter_code
_entity_poly.pdbx_strand_id
1 'polypeptide(L)'
;MNRSPRLPLDASGEFNCISNANPTYRQVCTGKTGHAEAVQVKFDANVDSYDQLLDLFWSIHDPTTLNRQKNDVGTQYRSGIYYHNDEQKAQAEASKRHQEAKRSIERWLFCQNVVTEILPAGPFYMAEEYHQKYLEKGGQCANKGSKDKVRCYG
;
A
#
# COMPACT_ATOMS: atom_id res chain seq x y z
N MET A 1 13.42 10.87 -19.05
CA MET A 1 12.76 9.66 -19.61
C MET A 1 11.85 9.08 -18.54
N ASN A 2 10.54 9.35 -18.59
CA ASN A 2 9.60 8.82 -17.59
C ASN A 2 9.37 7.33 -17.82
N ARG A 3 9.88 6.49 -16.91
CA ARG A 3 9.46 5.09 -16.82
C ARG A 3 8.21 5.05 -15.97
N SER A 4 7.03 4.89 -16.58
CA SER A 4 5.81 4.57 -15.84
C SER A 4 6.06 3.34 -14.96
N PRO A 5 5.62 3.32 -13.70
CA PRO A 5 5.75 2.13 -12.85
C PRO A 5 5.05 0.97 -13.55
N ARG A 6 5.75 -0.16 -13.63
CA ARG A 6 5.18 -1.40 -14.15
C ARG A 6 4.47 -2.06 -12.98
N LEU A 7 3.26 -2.57 -13.19
CA LEU A 7 2.69 -3.57 -12.29
C LEU A 7 3.57 -4.84 -12.40
N PRO A 8 4.36 -5.19 -11.36
CA PRO A 8 5.05 -6.46 -11.31
C PRO A 8 4.03 -7.56 -10.98
N LEU A 9 4.52 -8.80 -11.02
CA LEU A 9 3.83 -10.01 -10.53
C LEU A 9 2.56 -10.52 -11.22
N ASP A 10 2.43 -11.84 -11.11
CA ASP A 10 1.16 -12.53 -10.99
C ASP A 10 0.52 -12.05 -9.68
N ALA A 11 -0.22 -10.95 -9.76
CA ALA A 11 -1.13 -10.56 -8.72
C ALA A 11 -2.40 -11.41 -8.84
N SER A 12 -2.29 -12.69 -8.46
CA SER A 12 -3.31 -13.35 -7.64
C SER A 12 -3.39 -12.64 -6.27
N GLY A 13 -3.66 -11.33 -6.33
CA GLY A 13 -3.91 -10.46 -5.21
C GLY A 13 -5.29 -10.78 -4.68
N GLU A 14 -5.37 -11.89 -3.96
CA GLU A 14 -6.32 -11.99 -2.87
C GLU A 14 -5.99 -10.80 -1.97
N PHE A 15 -6.96 -9.90 -1.76
CA PHE A 15 -6.84 -8.79 -0.79
C PHE A 15 -7.06 -9.42 0.58
N ASN A 16 -6.11 -10.30 0.89
CA ASN A 16 -6.13 -11.15 2.05
C ASN A 16 -5.89 -10.34 3.27
N CYS A 17 -5.92 -11.05 4.41
CA CYS A 17 -6.63 -10.73 5.63
C CYS A 17 -6.27 -11.78 6.75
N ILE A 18 -7.18 -12.05 7.74
CA ILE A 18 -7.08 -12.87 9.01
C ILE A 18 -6.45 -12.26 10.33
N SER A 19 -7.26 -11.89 11.35
CA SER A 19 -6.84 -11.61 12.77
C SER A 19 -7.95 -11.98 13.79
N ASN A 20 -7.82 -11.66 15.09
CA ASN A 20 -8.53 -12.34 16.22
C ASN A 20 -9.96 -11.89 16.61
N ALA A 21 -10.54 -10.88 15.97
CA ALA A 21 -11.93 -10.44 16.12
C ALA A 21 -12.41 -9.73 14.82
N ASN A 22 -12.85 -10.50 13.82
CA ASN A 22 -13.16 -10.03 12.46
C ASN A 22 -13.98 -8.72 12.43
N PRO A 23 -13.36 -7.56 12.14
CA PRO A 23 -14.04 -6.28 12.06
C PRO A 23 -14.71 -6.20 10.69
N THR A 24 -16.01 -5.98 10.67
CA THR A 24 -16.73 -5.63 9.44
C THR A 24 -16.18 -4.32 8.88
N TYR A 25 -16.27 -4.11 7.57
CA TYR A 25 -15.89 -2.84 6.94
C TYR A 25 -16.54 -1.64 7.65
N ARG A 26 -17.83 -1.75 7.99
CA ARG A 26 -18.58 -0.74 8.77
C ARG A 26 -17.94 -0.40 10.12
N GLN A 27 -17.30 -1.34 10.81
CA GLN A 27 -16.57 -1.08 12.06
C GLN A 27 -15.24 -0.37 11.78
N VAL A 28 -14.51 -0.77 10.73
CA VAL A 28 -13.26 -0.10 10.31
C VAL A 28 -13.52 1.36 9.91
N CYS A 29 -14.58 1.63 9.15
CA CYS A 29 -14.99 3.00 8.78
C CYS A 29 -15.26 3.94 9.96
N THR A 30 -15.46 3.43 11.19
CA THR A 30 -15.60 4.28 12.37
C THR A 30 -14.28 4.93 12.81
N GLY A 31 -13.13 4.45 12.31
CA GLY A 31 -11.78 4.87 12.73
C GLY A 31 -11.38 4.40 14.14
N LYS A 32 -12.27 3.74 14.90
CA LYS A 32 -12.08 3.38 16.31
C LYS A 32 -11.37 2.04 16.55
N THR A 33 -11.19 1.23 15.51
CA THR A 33 -10.60 -0.12 15.62
C THR A 33 -9.07 -0.12 15.60
N GLY A 34 -8.44 0.97 15.13
CA GLY A 34 -6.99 1.05 14.92
C GLY A 34 -6.48 0.30 13.67
N HIS A 35 -7.34 -0.39 12.92
CA HIS A 35 -6.94 -1.06 11.68
C HIS A 35 -6.52 -0.08 10.59
N ALA A 36 -5.66 -0.55 9.69
CA ALA A 36 -5.42 0.04 8.38
C ALA A 36 -6.15 -0.81 7.34
N GLU A 37 -6.61 -0.19 6.27
CA GLU A 37 -6.80 -0.89 5.01
C GLU A 37 -5.42 -1.21 4.44
N ALA A 38 -5.21 -2.47 4.08
CA ALA A 38 -3.90 -2.97 3.65
C ALA A 38 -4.09 -4.09 2.63
N VAL A 39 -3.05 -4.31 1.80
CA VAL A 39 -2.99 -5.39 0.82
C VAL A 39 -1.77 -6.25 1.14
N GLN A 40 -1.96 -7.55 1.28
CA GLN A 40 -0.86 -8.51 1.40
C GLN A 40 -0.55 -9.05 0.02
N VAL A 41 0.69 -8.86 -0.40
CA VAL A 41 1.19 -9.34 -1.68
C VAL A 41 2.00 -10.60 -1.42
N LYS A 42 1.52 -11.73 -1.94
CA LYS A 42 2.32 -12.94 -2.07
C LYS A 42 3.06 -12.87 -3.40
N PHE A 43 4.37 -13.14 -3.40
CA PHE A 43 5.21 -13.01 -4.57
C PHE A 43 6.33 -14.06 -4.60
N ASP A 44 6.86 -14.36 -5.78
CA ASP A 44 8.06 -15.16 -5.95
C ASP A 44 9.29 -14.25 -6.01
N ALA A 45 10.14 -14.33 -4.99
CA ALA A 45 11.36 -13.55 -4.86
C ALA A 45 12.39 -13.81 -5.98
N ASN A 46 12.24 -14.91 -6.74
CA ASN A 46 13.08 -15.20 -7.91
C ASN A 46 12.64 -14.41 -9.17
N VAL A 47 11.41 -13.90 -9.20
CA VAL A 47 10.81 -13.22 -10.36
C VAL A 47 10.71 -11.71 -10.13
N ASP A 48 10.28 -11.29 -8.95
CA ASP A 48 10.07 -9.89 -8.59
C ASP A 48 10.61 -9.65 -7.16
N SER A 49 11.34 -8.56 -6.91
CA SER A 49 12.02 -8.30 -5.63
C SER A 49 11.19 -7.44 -4.66
N TYR A 50 11.49 -7.50 -3.36
CA TYR A 50 10.83 -6.64 -2.37
C TYR A 50 11.08 -5.14 -2.63
N ASP A 51 12.27 -4.77 -3.11
CA ASP A 51 12.55 -3.38 -3.52
C ASP A 51 11.67 -2.91 -4.70
N GLN A 52 11.31 -3.80 -5.63
CA GLN A 52 10.36 -3.48 -6.71
C GLN A 52 8.93 -3.27 -6.20
N LEU A 53 8.53 -4.02 -5.15
CA LEU A 53 7.25 -3.78 -4.46
C LEU A 53 7.25 -2.45 -3.71
N LEU A 54 8.36 -2.09 -3.07
CA LEU A 54 8.54 -0.78 -2.43
C LEU A 54 8.50 0.36 -3.45
N ASP A 55 9.22 0.24 -4.58
CA ASP A 55 9.17 1.23 -5.68
C ASP A 55 7.75 1.40 -6.24
N LEU A 56 6.99 0.31 -6.40
CA LEU A 56 5.57 0.38 -6.79
C LEU A 56 4.76 1.12 -5.72
N PHE A 57 4.89 0.71 -4.45
CA PHE A 57 4.20 1.33 -3.31
C PHE A 57 4.44 2.85 -3.29
N TRP A 58 5.68 3.33 -3.33
CA TRP A 58 5.99 4.77 -3.34
C TRP A 58 5.45 5.54 -4.56
N SER A 59 5.00 4.86 -5.61
CA SER A 59 4.49 5.45 -6.85
C SER A 59 2.96 5.57 -6.96
N ILE A 60 2.20 4.85 -6.12
CA ILE A 60 0.73 4.73 -6.26
C ILE A 60 -0.10 5.59 -5.28
N HIS A 61 0.50 6.10 -4.20
CA HIS A 61 -0.16 6.95 -3.19
C HIS A 61 0.70 8.16 -2.78
N ASP A 62 0.16 9.03 -1.91
CA ASP A 62 0.93 10.13 -1.31
C ASP A 62 1.46 9.70 0.08
N PRO A 63 2.78 9.50 0.24
CA PRO A 63 3.37 9.07 1.51
C PRO A 63 3.49 10.21 2.55
N THR A 64 3.02 11.42 2.25
CA THR A 64 3.14 12.61 3.11
C THR A 64 1.83 13.01 3.79
N THR A 65 0.69 12.43 3.38
CA THR A 65 -0.63 12.71 3.96
C THR A 65 -0.95 11.79 5.14
N LEU A 66 -0.90 12.34 6.36
CA LEU A 66 -1.23 11.59 7.57
C LEU A 66 -2.73 11.24 7.61
N ASN A 67 -3.04 9.95 7.82
CA ASN A 67 -4.41 9.43 7.97
C ASN A 67 -5.37 9.89 6.83
N ARG A 68 -4.85 9.94 5.61
CA ARG A 68 -5.60 10.34 4.41
C ARG A 68 -4.93 9.82 3.15
N GLN A 69 -5.71 9.40 2.16
CA GLN A 69 -5.27 9.29 0.77
C GLN A 69 -6.29 9.98 -0.14
N LYS A 70 -5.86 11.00 -0.89
CA LYS A 70 -6.74 11.83 -1.73
C LYS A 70 -7.96 12.35 -0.93
N ASN A 71 -9.16 11.87 -1.23
CA ASN A 71 -10.40 12.27 -0.58
C ASN A 71 -10.78 11.36 0.60
N ASP A 72 -10.12 10.22 0.77
CA ASP A 72 -10.41 9.25 1.82
C ASP A 72 -9.67 9.65 3.09
N VAL A 73 -10.42 9.99 4.14
CA VAL A 73 -9.88 10.55 5.40
C VAL A 73 -10.23 9.65 6.58
N GLY A 74 -9.21 9.27 7.35
CA GLY A 74 -9.35 8.35 8.48
C GLY A 74 -8.05 7.61 8.77
N THR A 75 -7.89 7.14 10.01
CA THR A 75 -6.74 6.34 10.44
C THR A 75 -6.59 5.05 9.65
N GLN A 76 -7.69 4.53 9.09
CA GLN A 76 -7.68 3.36 8.22
C GLN A 76 -6.98 3.59 6.86
N TYR A 77 -6.93 4.83 6.36
CA TYR A 77 -6.27 5.18 5.09
C TYR A 77 -4.85 5.74 5.28
N ARG A 78 -4.16 5.33 6.35
CA ARG A 78 -2.77 5.73 6.60
C ARG A 78 -1.81 4.98 5.68
N SER A 79 -0.71 5.64 5.31
CA SER A 79 0.40 4.95 4.63
C SER A 79 1.18 4.09 5.64
N GLY A 80 1.33 2.81 5.37
CA GLY A 80 2.09 1.89 6.21
C GLY A 80 2.73 0.75 5.42
N ILE A 81 3.88 0.28 5.89
CA ILE A 81 4.58 -0.91 5.43
C ILE A 81 4.67 -1.88 6.61
N TYR A 82 4.15 -3.09 6.42
CA TYR A 82 4.09 -4.12 7.45
C TYR A 82 5.02 -5.28 7.06
N TYR A 83 6.14 -5.45 7.77
CA TYR A 83 7.20 -6.39 7.39
C TYR A 83 7.08 -7.75 8.10
N HIS A 84 7.40 -8.83 7.39
CA HIS A 84 7.37 -10.19 7.93
C HIS A 84 8.72 -10.68 8.48
N ASN A 85 9.84 -10.02 8.15
CA ASN A 85 11.18 -10.36 8.65
C ASN A 85 12.10 -9.12 8.70
N ASP A 86 13.30 -9.27 9.29
CA ASP A 86 14.26 -8.16 9.46
C ASP A 86 14.89 -7.68 8.14
N GLU A 87 14.95 -8.52 7.10
CA GLU A 87 15.42 -8.14 5.77
C GLU A 87 14.46 -7.14 5.11
N GLN A 88 13.16 -7.47 5.10
CA GLN A 88 12.10 -6.57 4.65
C GLN A 88 12.06 -5.27 5.47
N LYS A 89 12.28 -5.34 6.79
CA LYS A 89 12.40 -4.14 7.63
C LYS A 89 13.54 -3.24 7.16
N ALA A 90 14.74 -3.79 6.95
CA ALA A 90 15.91 -3.04 6.53
C ALA A 90 15.71 -2.40 5.14
N GLN A 91 15.13 -3.14 4.19
CA GLN A 91 14.77 -2.63 2.86
C GLN A 91 13.69 -1.53 2.93
N ALA A 92 12.63 -1.73 3.72
CA ALA A 92 11.57 -0.74 3.91
C ALA A 92 12.13 0.57 4.49
N GLU A 93 12.95 0.50 5.55
CA GLU A 93 13.61 1.67 6.15
C GLU A 93 14.57 2.36 5.17
N ALA A 94 15.34 1.60 4.39
CA ALA A 94 16.22 2.16 3.36
C ALA A 94 15.43 2.88 2.26
N SER A 95 14.34 2.28 1.77
CA SER A 95 13.48 2.89 0.75
C SER A 95 12.78 4.16 1.26
N LYS A 96 12.34 4.18 2.53
CA LYS A 96 11.78 5.39 3.17
C LYS A 96 12.81 6.51 3.24
N ARG A 97 14.04 6.24 3.72
CA ARG A 97 15.13 7.22 3.74
C ARG A 97 15.43 7.76 2.34
N HIS A 98 15.41 6.89 1.32
CA HIS A 98 15.60 7.29 -0.07
C HIS A 98 14.46 8.19 -0.59
N GLN A 99 13.21 7.92 -0.22
CA GLN A 99 12.05 8.74 -0.57
C GLN A 99 12.04 10.09 0.15
N GLU A 100 12.49 10.14 1.41
CA GLU A 100 12.71 11.38 2.18
C GLU A 100 13.80 12.25 1.54
N ALA A 101 14.90 11.64 1.07
CA ALA A 101 15.97 12.35 0.38
C ALA A 101 15.52 12.91 -0.98
N LYS A 102 14.75 12.12 -1.75
CA LYS A 102 14.13 12.55 -3.03
C LYS A 102 13.22 13.76 -2.86
N ARG A 103 12.53 13.87 -1.72
CA ARG A 103 11.57 14.96 -1.39
C ARG A 103 12.18 16.03 -0.49
N SER A 104 13.51 16.16 -0.45
CA SER A 104 14.21 17.05 0.48
C SER A 104 13.86 18.54 0.30
N ILE A 105 13.58 18.97 -0.94
CA ILE A 105 13.17 20.34 -1.25
C ILE A 105 11.72 20.59 -0.77
N GLU A 106 10.79 19.70 -1.08
CA GLU A 106 9.39 19.80 -0.67
C GLU A 106 9.22 19.68 0.86
N ARG A 107 10.05 18.85 1.49
CA ARG A 107 10.16 18.76 2.95
C ARG A 107 10.63 20.06 3.57
N TRP A 108 11.60 20.74 2.96
CA TRP A 108 12.13 22.02 3.45
C TRP A 108 11.18 23.20 3.20
N LEU A 109 10.55 23.27 2.02
CA LEU A 109 9.64 24.37 1.63
C LEU A 109 8.23 24.24 2.21
N PHE A 110 7.71 23.00 2.32
CA PHE A 110 6.28 22.73 2.58
C PHE A 110 6.04 21.79 3.77
N CYS A 111 7.07 21.47 4.55
CA CYS A 111 7.00 20.56 5.70
C CYS A 111 6.47 19.15 5.39
N GLN A 112 6.51 18.73 4.12
CA GLN A 112 6.02 17.42 3.64
C GLN A 112 6.97 16.28 4.02
N ASN A 113 6.92 15.86 5.29
CA ASN A 113 7.63 14.68 5.78
C ASN A 113 6.96 13.38 5.30
N VAL A 114 7.74 12.31 5.12
CA VAL A 114 7.19 10.97 4.85
C VAL A 114 6.63 10.37 6.14
N VAL A 115 5.30 10.33 6.24
CA VAL A 115 4.56 9.88 7.43
C VAL A 115 4.29 8.38 7.44
N THR A 116 4.75 7.64 6.42
CA THR A 116 4.60 6.18 6.33
C THR A 116 5.17 5.46 7.55
N GLU A 117 4.34 4.68 8.24
CA GLU A 117 4.78 3.81 9.33
C GLU A 117 5.47 2.55 8.80
N ILE A 118 6.45 2.02 9.54
CA ILE A 118 7.14 0.76 9.25
C ILE A 118 7.09 -0.06 10.53
N LEU A 119 6.26 -1.10 10.54
CA LEU A 119 5.96 -1.90 11.73
C LEU A 119 6.00 -3.40 11.40
N PRO A 120 6.19 -4.29 12.40
CA PRO A 120 6.02 -5.71 12.19
C PRO A 120 4.62 -6.01 11.64
N ALA A 121 4.52 -6.97 10.74
CA ALA A 121 3.25 -7.52 10.30
C ALA A 121 2.53 -8.17 11.48
N GLY A 122 1.56 -7.44 12.04
CA GLY A 122 0.59 -8.01 12.96
C GLY A 122 -0.37 -8.96 12.23
N PRO A 123 -1.24 -9.67 12.97
CA PRO A 123 -2.37 -10.33 12.36
C PRO A 123 -3.28 -9.25 11.74
N PHE A 124 -3.74 -9.50 10.53
CA PHE A 124 -4.19 -8.53 9.53
C PHE A 124 -5.54 -9.08 9.03
N TYR A 125 -6.74 -8.43 9.10
CA TYR A 125 -8.14 -9.02 8.95
C TYR A 125 -8.96 -9.08 7.61
N MET A 126 -9.51 -10.22 7.16
CA MET A 126 -10.16 -10.39 5.82
C MET A 126 -11.31 -9.41 5.54
N ALA A 127 -11.16 -8.59 4.50
CA ALA A 127 -12.24 -7.77 3.96
C ALA A 127 -13.25 -8.62 3.20
N GLU A 128 -14.52 -8.20 3.25
CA GLU A 128 -15.64 -8.89 2.61
C GLU A 128 -15.48 -9.06 1.08
N GLU A 129 -16.03 -10.12 0.50
CA GLU A 129 -15.84 -10.52 -0.91
C GLU A 129 -16.16 -9.43 -1.96
N TYR A 130 -17.02 -8.46 -1.62
CA TYR A 130 -17.32 -7.35 -2.53
C TYR A 130 -16.17 -6.33 -2.67
N HIS A 131 -15.25 -6.26 -1.69
CA HIS A 131 -14.00 -5.48 -1.80
C HIS A 131 -12.92 -6.20 -2.62
N GLN A 132 -12.93 -7.55 -2.61
CA GLN A 132 -11.95 -8.37 -3.30
C GLN A 132 -11.99 -8.08 -4.81
N LYS A 133 -10.86 -7.71 -5.41
CA LYS A 133 -10.74 -7.44 -6.86
C LYS A 133 -11.74 -6.40 -7.38
N TYR A 134 -12.17 -5.45 -6.54
CA TYR A 134 -13.24 -4.49 -6.86
C TYR A 134 -13.05 -3.75 -8.20
N LEU A 135 -11.83 -3.26 -8.49
CA LEU A 135 -11.54 -2.54 -9.73
C LEU A 135 -11.53 -3.45 -10.97
N GLU A 136 -11.10 -4.71 -10.83
CA GLU A 136 -11.14 -5.73 -11.89
C GLU A 136 -12.60 -6.11 -12.21
N LYS A 137 -13.40 -6.36 -11.16
CA LYS A 137 -14.86 -6.56 -11.24
C LYS A 137 -15.58 -5.35 -11.85
N GLY A 138 -15.03 -4.14 -11.66
CA GLY A 138 -15.47 -2.88 -12.27
C GLY A 138 -14.95 -2.62 -13.70
N GLY A 139 -14.20 -3.55 -14.30
CA GLY A 139 -13.75 -3.47 -15.70
C GLY A 139 -12.38 -2.80 -15.94
N GLN A 140 -11.57 -2.59 -14.90
CA GLN A 140 -10.17 -2.16 -15.08
C GLN A 140 -9.24 -3.36 -15.31
N CYS A 141 -8.25 -3.18 -16.19
CA CYS A 141 -7.31 -4.23 -16.57
C CYS A 141 -6.32 -4.56 -15.44
N ALA A 142 -6.33 -5.82 -14.99
CA ALA A 142 -5.41 -6.34 -13.96
C ALA A 142 -4.21 -7.13 -14.55
N ASN A 143 -4.06 -7.18 -15.87
CA ASN A 143 -3.01 -7.98 -16.52
C ASN A 143 -1.59 -7.52 -16.15
N LYS A 144 -0.69 -8.47 -15.85
CA LYS A 144 0.74 -8.21 -15.54
C LYS A 144 1.37 -7.32 -16.60
N GLY A 145 2.03 -6.23 -16.17
CA GLY A 145 2.66 -5.27 -17.07
C GLY A 145 1.72 -4.32 -17.82
N SER A 146 0.42 -4.28 -17.50
CA SER A 146 -0.47 -3.22 -17.99
C SER A 146 0.07 -1.83 -17.64
N LYS A 147 -0.17 -0.88 -18.54
CA LYS A 147 0.20 0.54 -18.39
C LYS A 147 -1.03 1.44 -18.25
N ASP A 148 -2.22 0.84 -18.16
CA ASP A 148 -3.46 1.57 -18.00
C ASP A 148 -3.46 2.33 -16.67
N LYS A 149 -3.94 3.57 -16.70
CA LYS A 149 -3.99 4.39 -15.49
C LYS A 149 -5.11 3.90 -14.58
N VAL A 150 -4.75 3.28 -13.47
CA VAL A 150 -5.70 2.85 -12.42
C VAL A 150 -6.54 4.05 -11.95
N ARG A 151 -7.86 3.88 -11.97
CA ARG A 151 -8.86 4.84 -11.47
C ARG A 151 -9.35 4.36 -10.10
N CYS A 152 -9.43 5.27 -9.13
CA CYS A 152 -9.64 4.88 -7.72
C CYS A 152 -10.96 4.15 -7.42
N TYR A 153 -12.03 4.42 -8.18
CA TYR A 153 -13.39 3.97 -7.84
C TYR A 153 -14.15 3.34 -9.02
N GLY A 154 -13.47 3.08 -10.14
CA GLY A 154 -14.10 2.72 -11.42
C GLY A 154 -13.39 3.33 -12.60
#